data_AF-A0A0M9ZYW1-F1
#
_entry.id   AF-A0A0M9ZYW1-F1
#
_cell.length_a   1.000
_cell.length_b   1.000
_cell.length_c   1.000
_cell.angle_alpha   90.00
_cell.angle_beta   90.00
_cell.angle_gamma   90.00
#
_symmetry.space_group_name_H-M   'P 1'
#
loop_
_entity.id
_entity.type
_entity.pdbx_description
1 polymer ?
#
loop_
_entity_poly.entity_id
_entity_poly.type
_entity_poly.pdbx_seq_one_letter_code
_entity_poly.pdbx_strand_id
1 'polypeptide(L)'
;MAHPDELTALDLYSVWSTARDLEAVFDPFSFEQRMAAYRTMIDNTNAGGRFGADNRHNPLWGLMFQHQWQFRTDRLGAATRHNGRIDPDSPWGYGNYTLSVIPWLGAAAAAVVPALPVADPPTRSRFRYVTGRTVPDELAPAVRDWRAYFSLVSSGDLTDPEPARLALWKAHKTSLDVVVDVLADVDTAPWPDLEISFLRGWCRMVDYLWAAAWPTDFTFMTAHGLDVLPESLLATPEDVNALPPTTRGNVVNILRLATTPTWRYNLNLLLWKRVMRTREARNRVLPLLDAVFNPKPDNVAERRAMLGYLLRP
;
A
#
# COMPACT_ATOMS: atom_id res chain seq x y z
N MET A 1 -22.60 -1.91 -9.34
CA MET A 1 -21.23 -2.45 -9.15
C MET A 1 -21.31 -3.57 -8.15
N ALA A 2 -20.62 -4.68 -8.40
CA ALA A 2 -20.55 -5.79 -7.44
C ALA A 2 -19.50 -5.45 -6.39
N HIS A 3 -19.92 -5.33 -5.12
CA HIS A 3 -19.02 -5.13 -3.99
C HIS A 3 -19.50 -6.01 -2.82
N PRO A 4 -18.64 -6.31 -1.84
CA PRO A 4 -19.04 -7.06 -0.66
C PRO A 4 -20.09 -6.28 0.14
N ASP A 5 -21.09 -6.96 0.72
CA ASP A 5 -22.14 -6.32 1.51
C ASP A 5 -21.57 -5.65 2.77
N GLU A 6 -20.54 -6.26 3.37
CA GLU A 6 -19.87 -5.74 4.56
C GLU A 6 -19.24 -4.36 4.32
N LEU A 7 -19.00 -3.99 3.06
CA LEU A 7 -18.50 -2.68 2.70
C LEU A 7 -19.42 -1.57 3.24
N THR A 8 -20.74 -1.76 3.26
CA THR A 8 -21.69 -0.72 3.69
C THR A 8 -21.53 -0.28 5.14
N ALA A 9 -20.88 -1.10 5.97
CA ALA A 9 -20.59 -0.80 7.36
C ALA A 9 -19.26 -0.06 7.56
N LEU A 10 -18.46 0.12 6.50
CA LEU A 10 -17.14 0.72 6.55
C LEU A 10 -17.19 2.21 6.19
N ASP A 11 -16.28 2.99 6.77
CA ASP A 11 -16.20 4.45 6.59
C ASP A 11 -15.91 4.87 5.15
N LEU A 12 -15.22 4.04 4.37
CA LEU A 12 -14.95 4.27 2.95
C LEU A 12 -16.16 4.07 2.03
N TYR A 13 -17.27 3.48 2.52
CA TYR A 13 -18.44 3.21 1.68
C TYR A 13 -19.09 4.47 1.14
N SER A 14 -19.12 5.54 1.94
CA SER A 14 -19.72 6.81 1.54
C SER A 14 -19.04 7.33 0.27
N VAL A 15 -17.71 7.43 0.28
CA VAL A 15 -16.97 7.88 -0.92
C VAL A 15 -16.97 6.83 -2.02
N TRP A 16 -16.92 5.53 -1.70
CA TRP A 16 -17.06 4.47 -2.71
C TRP A 16 -18.36 4.56 -3.51
N SER A 17 -19.48 4.91 -2.87
CA SER A 17 -20.79 4.97 -3.51
C SER A 17 -21.09 6.32 -4.18
N THR A 18 -20.46 7.41 -3.71
CA THR A 18 -20.77 8.77 -4.17
C THR A 18 -19.72 9.37 -5.09
N ALA A 19 -18.47 8.87 -5.07
CA ALA A 19 -17.41 9.39 -5.92
C ALA A 19 -17.82 9.31 -7.39
N ARG A 20 -17.64 10.40 -8.14
CA ARG A 20 -17.94 10.39 -9.58
C ARG A 20 -16.89 9.61 -10.36
N ASP A 21 -17.32 8.96 -11.43
CA ASP A 21 -16.40 8.30 -12.36
C ASP A 21 -15.48 9.33 -13.03
N LEU A 22 -14.30 8.88 -13.44
CA LEU A 22 -13.32 9.71 -14.12
C LEU A 22 -13.66 9.80 -15.61
N GLU A 23 -13.96 11.00 -16.11
CA GLU A 23 -14.45 11.18 -17.48
C GLU A 23 -13.45 11.89 -18.43
N ALA A 24 -12.72 12.90 -17.95
CA ALA A 24 -11.90 13.77 -18.84
C ALA A 24 -10.45 13.94 -18.38
N VAL A 25 -10.25 14.17 -17.08
CA VAL A 25 -8.94 14.35 -16.46
C VAL A 25 -8.96 13.64 -15.12
N PHE A 26 -7.86 12.96 -14.79
CA PHE A 26 -7.65 12.45 -13.45
C PHE A 26 -6.88 13.49 -12.65
N ASP A 27 -7.53 14.13 -11.68
CA ASP A 27 -6.92 15.01 -10.68
C ASP A 27 -6.44 14.17 -9.48
N PRO A 28 -5.13 13.89 -9.38
CA PRO A 28 -4.61 13.07 -8.31
C PRO A 28 -4.47 13.85 -7.00
N PHE A 29 -4.83 15.14 -6.96
CA PHE A 29 -4.86 15.94 -5.74
C PHE A 29 -6.28 16.04 -5.17
N SER A 30 -7.22 15.25 -5.70
CA SER A 30 -8.55 15.03 -5.13
C SER A 30 -8.62 13.64 -4.47
N PHE A 31 -9.00 13.59 -3.20
CA PHE A 31 -9.25 12.34 -2.49
C PHE A 31 -10.32 11.49 -3.18
N GLU A 32 -11.45 12.12 -3.54
CA GLU A 32 -12.56 11.45 -4.21
C GLU A 32 -12.14 10.83 -5.55
N GLN A 33 -11.32 11.53 -6.34
CA GLN A 33 -10.89 11.01 -7.63
C GLN A 33 -9.88 9.86 -7.51
N ARG A 34 -9.03 9.85 -6.48
CA ARG A 34 -8.20 8.66 -6.18
C ARG A 34 -9.08 7.47 -5.80
N MET A 35 -10.13 7.68 -5.00
CA MET A 35 -11.10 6.63 -4.66
C MET A 35 -11.84 6.11 -5.91
N ALA A 36 -12.27 7.01 -6.80
CA ALA A 36 -12.87 6.64 -8.09
C ALA A 36 -11.91 5.82 -8.96
N ALA A 37 -10.63 6.24 -9.05
CA ALA A 37 -9.60 5.50 -9.78
C ALA A 37 -9.44 4.06 -9.26
N TYR A 38 -9.38 3.88 -7.93
CA TYR A 38 -9.31 2.55 -7.31
C TYR A 38 -10.55 1.72 -7.63
N ARG A 39 -11.75 2.30 -7.47
CA ARG A 39 -13.03 1.64 -7.79
C ARG A 39 -13.06 1.15 -9.23
N THR A 40 -12.75 2.02 -10.19
CA THR A 40 -12.72 1.64 -11.62
C THR A 40 -11.72 0.53 -11.90
N MET A 41 -10.51 0.58 -11.32
CA MET A 41 -9.52 -0.50 -11.49
C MET A 41 -9.99 -1.82 -10.85
N ILE A 42 -10.60 -1.77 -9.66
CA ILE A 42 -11.18 -2.93 -8.97
C ILE A 42 -12.30 -3.55 -9.81
N ASP A 43 -13.22 -2.74 -10.33
CA ASP A 43 -14.36 -3.23 -11.12
C ASP A 43 -13.92 -3.80 -12.48
N ASN A 44 -13.08 -3.08 -13.22
CA ASN A 44 -12.66 -3.49 -14.56
C ASN A 44 -11.79 -4.75 -14.54
N THR A 45 -11.08 -5.02 -13.43
CA THR A 45 -10.30 -6.26 -13.28
C THR A 45 -11.15 -7.46 -12.86
N ASN A 46 -12.41 -7.27 -12.48
CA ASN A 46 -13.35 -8.35 -12.13
C ASN A 46 -14.28 -8.78 -13.26
N ALA A 47 -13.93 -8.49 -14.52
CA ALA A 47 -14.72 -8.91 -15.68
C ALA A 47 -14.95 -10.43 -15.64
N GLY A 48 -16.22 -10.86 -15.68
CA GLY A 48 -16.59 -12.28 -15.58
C GLY A 48 -16.48 -12.89 -14.17
N GLY A 49 -16.38 -12.08 -13.11
CA GLY A 49 -16.34 -12.56 -11.72
C GLY A 49 -15.01 -13.22 -11.31
N ARG A 50 -13.91 -12.82 -11.97
CA ARG A 50 -12.57 -13.40 -11.79
C ARG A 50 -12.03 -13.34 -10.36
N PHE A 51 -12.50 -12.38 -9.57
CA PHE A 51 -12.19 -12.20 -8.16
C PHE A 51 -13.41 -12.46 -7.25
N GLY A 52 -14.35 -13.27 -7.73
CA GLY A 52 -15.60 -13.58 -7.04
C GLY A 52 -16.77 -12.72 -7.51
N ALA A 53 -17.98 -13.19 -7.21
CA ALA A 53 -19.23 -12.56 -7.64
C ALA A 53 -19.40 -11.12 -7.12
N ASP A 54 -18.84 -10.84 -5.94
CA ASP A 54 -18.87 -9.53 -5.27
C ASP A 54 -17.49 -8.85 -5.23
N ASN A 55 -16.54 -9.35 -6.04
CA ASN A 55 -15.19 -8.79 -6.17
C ASN A 55 -14.33 -8.82 -4.89
N ARG A 56 -14.73 -9.57 -3.84
CA ARG A 56 -14.04 -9.56 -2.54
C ARG A 56 -12.58 -10.01 -2.61
N HIS A 57 -12.21 -10.87 -3.56
CA HIS A 57 -10.86 -11.45 -3.67
C HIS A 57 -9.88 -10.57 -4.45
N ASN A 58 -10.29 -9.38 -4.87
CA ASN A 58 -9.44 -8.50 -5.67
C ASN A 58 -8.34 -7.86 -4.79
N PRO A 59 -7.05 -8.08 -5.08
CA PRO A 59 -5.98 -7.61 -4.19
C PRO A 59 -5.79 -6.08 -4.25
N LEU A 60 -6.48 -5.36 -5.14
CA LEU A 60 -6.45 -3.90 -5.19
C LEU A 60 -7.21 -3.22 -4.04
N TRP A 61 -8.07 -3.95 -3.30
CA TRP A 61 -8.78 -3.41 -2.13
C TRP A 61 -7.81 -2.79 -1.11
N GLY A 62 -6.66 -3.42 -0.87
CA GLY A 62 -5.67 -2.91 0.09
C GLY A 62 -5.18 -1.49 -0.20
N LEU A 63 -5.04 -1.10 -1.48
CA LEU A 63 -4.61 0.26 -1.83
C LEU A 63 -5.67 1.30 -1.45
N MET A 64 -6.94 0.97 -1.66
CA MET A 64 -8.05 1.84 -1.32
C MET A 64 -8.24 1.96 0.19
N PHE A 65 -8.15 0.86 0.93
CA PHE A 65 -8.16 0.86 2.40
C PHE A 65 -7.03 1.72 2.98
N GLN A 66 -5.81 1.59 2.44
CA GLN A 66 -4.69 2.42 2.85
C GLN A 66 -4.96 3.91 2.58
N HIS A 67 -5.56 4.24 1.44
CA HIS A 67 -5.88 5.63 1.09
C HIS A 67 -6.93 6.24 2.03
N GLN A 68 -8.00 5.49 2.33
CA GLN A 68 -9.00 5.89 3.32
C GLN A 68 -8.35 6.14 4.69
N TRP A 69 -7.48 5.23 5.16
CA TRP A 69 -6.76 5.41 6.41
C TRP A 69 -5.91 6.68 6.41
N GLN A 70 -5.17 6.96 5.33
CA GLN A 70 -4.39 8.20 5.24
C GLN A 70 -5.27 9.45 5.27
N PHE A 71 -6.46 9.40 4.64
CA PHE A 71 -7.40 10.50 4.64
C PHE A 71 -7.96 10.79 6.04
N ARG A 72 -8.48 9.76 6.72
CA ARG A 72 -9.13 9.93 8.03
C ARG A 72 -8.17 10.26 9.17
N THR A 73 -6.87 10.06 8.97
CA THR A 73 -5.79 10.31 9.94
C THR A 73 -4.93 11.52 9.62
N ASP A 74 -5.40 12.43 8.75
CA ASP A 74 -4.76 13.71 8.41
C ASP A 74 -3.40 13.61 7.71
N ARG A 75 -3.00 12.39 7.30
CA ARG A 75 -1.75 12.12 6.59
C ARG A 75 -1.72 12.71 5.19
N LEU A 76 -2.87 12.93 4.55
CA LEU A 76 -2.93 13.54 3.21
C LEU A 76 -2.76 15.08 3.21
N GLY A 77 -2.70 15.70 4.40
CA GLY A 77 -2.60 17.14 4.58
C GLY A 77 -3.65 17.66 5.57
N ALA A 78 -3.30 18.68 6.36
CA ALA A 78 -4.14 19.18 7.45
C ALA A 78 -5.52 19.71 7.01
N ALA A 79 -5.63 20.19 5.77
CA ALA A 79 -6.90 20.70 5.23
C ALA A 79 -7.71 19.62 4.48
N THR A 80 -7.12 18.45 4.20
CA THR A 80 -7.67 17.48 3.24
C THR A 80 -9.02 16.94 3.68
N ARG A 81 -9.22 16.65 4.97
CA ARG A 81 -10.52 16.19 5.47
C ARG A 81 -11.65 17.20 5.32
N HIS A 82 -11.31 18.50 5.26
CA HIS A 82 -12.29 19.57 5.16
C HIS A 82 -12.66 19.88 3.70
N ASN A 83 -11.70 19.82 2.78
CA ASN A 83 -11.90 20.26 1.40
C ASN A 83 -11.70 19.15 0.34
N GLY A 84 -11.33 17.93 0.74
CA GLY A 84 -11.05 16.81 -0.16
C GLY A 84 -9.77 16.96 -1.00
N ARG A 85 -8.98 18.02 -0.77
CA ARG A 85 -7.75 18.32 -1.53
C ARG A 85 -6.53 17.76 -0.82
N ILE A 86 -5.81 16.88 -1.49
CA ILE A 86 -4.57 16.29 -0.99
C ILE A 86 -3.46 17.32 -1.15
N ASP A 87 -2.70 17.54 -0.07
CA ASP A 87 -1.53 18.43 -0.09
C ASP A 87 -0.46 17.84 -1.03
N PRO A 88 -0.05 18.55 -2.11
CA PRO A 88 1.02 18.09 -2.99
C PRO A 88 2.35 17.90 -2.27
N ASP A 89 2.56 18.56 -1.13
CA ASP A 89 3.78 18.42 -0.31
C ASP A 89 3.62 17.45 0.86
N SER A 90 2.54 16.66 0.92
CA SER A 90 2.44 15.56 1.89
C SER A 90 3.32 14.36 1.46
N PRO A 91 4.27 13.91 2.31
CA PRO A 91 5.03 12.68 2.10
C PRO A 91 4.15 11.44 1.94
N TRP A 92 3.08 11.34 2.74
CA TRP A 92 2.10 10.26 2.63
C TRP A 92 1.24 10.41 1.37
N GLY A 93 0.88 11.64 1.01
CA GLY A 93 0.18 11.98 -0.23
C GLY A 93 0.96 11.58 -1.47
N TYR A 94 2.28 11.81 -1.47
CA TYR A 94 3.21 11.37 -2.51
C TYR A 94 3.38 9.86 -2.52
N GLY A 95 3.57 9.23 -1.35
CA GLY A 95 3.64 7.77 -1.25
C GLY A 95 2.40 7.11 -1.86
N ASN A 96 1.21 7.60 -1.50
CA ASN A 96 -0.04 7.13 -2.09
C ASN A 96 -0.21 7.51 -3.56
N TYR A 97 0.33 8.64 -4.02
CA TYR A 97 0.34 9.00 -5.44
C TYR A 97 1.01 7.90 -6.27
N THR A 98 2.16 7.40 -5.81
CA THR A 98 2.86 6.27 -6.46
C THR A 98 2.08 4.95 -6.42
N LEU A 99 1.03 4.87 -5.61
CA LEU A 99 0.16 3.70 -5.43
C LEU A 99 -1.28 3.94 -5.90
N SER A 100 -1.58 5.09 -6.52
CA SER A 100 -2.87 5.43 -7.14
C SER A 100 -2.68 5.76 -8.62
N VAL A 101 -1.89 6.79 -8.91
CA VAL A 101 -1.67 7.32 -10.26
C VAL A 101 -0.81 6.39 -11.09
N ILE A 102 0.28 5.87 -10.53
CA ILE A 102 1.16 4.96 -11.25
C ILE A 102 0.46 3.64 -11.60
N PRO A 103 -0.32 2.99 -10.71
CA PRO A 103 -1.21 1.91 -11.11
C PRO A 103 -2.21 2.32 -12.19
N TRP A 104 -2.85 3.49 -12.08
CA TRP A 104 -3.78 3.98 -13.11
C TRP A 104 -3.12 4.07 -14.49
N LEU A 105 -1.91 4.63 -14.57
CA LEU A 105 -1.13 4.69 -15.80
C LEU A 105 -0.76 3.30 -16.32
N GLY A 106 -0.40 2.36 -15.43
CA GLY A 106 -0.16 0.96 -15.77
C GLY A 106 -1.40 0.26 -16.31
N ALA A 107 -2.56 0.50 -15.69
CA ALA A 107 -3.86 -0.01 -16.11
C ALA A 107 -4.27 0.54 -17.48
N ALA A 108 -4.07 1.85 -17.72
CA ALA A 108 -4.31 2.48 -19.00
C ALA A 108 -3.42 1.89 -20.10
N ALA A 109 -2.13 1.67 -19.80
CA ALA A 109 -1.19 1.03 -20.71
C ALA A 109 -1.51 -0.47 -20.97
N ALA A 110 -2.31 -1.09 -20.12
CA ALA A 110 -2.87 -2.44 -20.29
C ALA A 110 -4.31 -2.42 -20.86
N ALA A 111 -4.84 -1.25 -21.24
CA ALA A 111 -6.22 -1.07 -21.72
C ALA A 111 -7.31 -1.52 -20.73
N VAL A 112 -7.01 -1.53 -19.42
CA VAL A 112 -7.97 -1.87 -18.35
C VAL A 112 -8.82 -0.65 -17.96
N VAL A 113 -8.27 0.55 -18.08
CA VAL A 113 -8.95 1.82 -17.82
C VAL A 113 -8.67 2.82 -18.94
N PRO A 114 -9.45 3.90 -19.08
CA PRO A 114 -9.17 4.94 -20.08
C PRO A 114 -7.83 5.64 -19.84
N ALA A 115 -7.13 5.99 -20.92
CA ALA A 115 -5.89 6.76 -20.87
C ALA A 115 -6.16 8.26 -20.67
N LEU A 116 -6.63 8.62 -19.47
CA LEU A 116 -6.91 10.00 -19.11
C LEU A 116 -5.61 10.80 -18.87
N PRO A 117 -5.56 12.09 -19.26
CA PRO A 117 -4.51 12.99 -18.79
C PRO A 117 -4.56 13.11 -17.26
N VAL A 118 -3.39 13.26 -16.64
CA VAL A 118 -3.26 13.48 -15.20
C VAL A 118 -3.08 14.97 -14.96
N ALA A 119 -3.83 15.55 -14.03
CA ALA A 119 -3.70 16.96 -13.69
C ALA A 119 -2.36 17.24 -12.98
N ASP A 120 -1.77 18.38 -13.29
CA ASP A 120 -0.56 18.90 -12.64
C ASP A 120 -0.86 19.27 -11.17
N PRO A 121 0.17 19.31 -10.30
CA PRO A 121 -0.01 19.80 -8.93
C PRO A 121 -0.55 21.24 -8.94
N PRO A 122 -1.56 21.55 -8.09
CA PRO A 122 -2.19 22.88 -8.04
C PRO A 122 -1.24 23.98 -7.58
N THR A 123 -0.15 23.59 -6.92
CA THR A 123 0.92 24.46 -6.44
C THR A 123 2.27 23.82 -6.74
N ARG A 124 3.34 24.62 -6.70
CA ARG A 124 4.70 24.07 -6.79
C ARG A 124 4.93 23.10 -5.63
N SER A 125 5.37 21.89 -5.94
CA SER A 125 5.70 20.87 -4.95
C SER A 125 7.19 20.56 -4.92
N ARG A 126 7.64 20.06 -3.77
CA ARG A 126 8.96 19.45 -3.54
C ARG A 126 9.10 18.11 -4.25
N PHE A 127 7.98 17.42 -4.46
CA PHE A 127 7.93 16.12 -5.10
C PHE A 127 7.77 16.25 -6.62
N ARG A 128 8.36 15.31 -7.36
CA ARG A 128 8.22 15.23 -8.82
C ARG A 128 7.03 14.35 -9.17
N TYR A 129 6.00 14.98 -9.72
CA TYR A 129 4.79 14.33 -10.22
C TYR A 129 4.85 14.14 -11.73
N VAL A 130 3.95 13.30 -12.27
CA VAL A 130 3.64 13.30 -13.70
C VAL A 130 3.15 14.69 -14.08
N THR A 131 3.72 15.26 -15.13
CA THR A 131 3.30 16.55 -15.67
C THR A 131 2.87 16.40 -17.12
N GLY A 132 1.63 16.83 -17.40
CA GLY A 132 0.95 16.54 -18.67
C GLY A 132 0.86 15.03 -18.97
N ARG A 133 1.75 14.53 -19.84
CA ARG A 133 1.85 13.09 -20.21
C ARG A 133 3.24 12.50 -19.93
N THR A 134 4.12 13.27 -19.30
CA THR A 134 5.50 12.85 -19.06
C THR A 134 5.60 12.24 -17.67
N VAL A 135 5.90 10.95 -17.63
CA VAL A 135 6.19 10.23 -16.38
C VAL A 135 7.65 10.47 -16.02
N PRO A 136 7.97 10.89 -14.78
CA PRO A 136 9.35 10.96 -14.32
C PRO A 136 10.08 9.62 -14.50
N ASP A 137 11.34 9.67 -14.93
CA ASP A 137 12.13 8.48 -15.28
C ASP A 137 12.18 7.47 -14.12
N GLU A 138 12.26 7.96 -12.89
CA GLU A 138 12.26 7.15 -11.67
C GLU A 138 10.95 6.35 -11.48
N LEU A 139 9.81 6.85 -11.96
CA LEU A 139 8.49 6.20 -11.82
C LEU A 139 8.14 5.30 -13.02
N ALA A 140 8.87 5.43 -14.15
CA ALA A 140 8.61 4.65 -15.35
C ALA A 140 8.73 3.11 -15.14
N PRO A 141 9.69 2.58 -14.36
CA PRO A 141 9.73 1.16 -14.00
C PRO A 141 8.47 0.68 -13.29
N ALA A 142 7.94 1.48 -12.36
CA ALA A 142 6.73 1.12 -11.63
C ALA A 142 5.50 1.09 -12.56
N VAL A 143 5.37 2.03 -13.51
CA VAL A 143 4.31 1.98 -14.53
C VAL A 143 4.38 0.67 -15.34
N ARG A 144 5.59 0.23 -15.72
CA ARG A 144 5.76 -1.04 -16.45
C ARG A 144 5.38 -2.26 -15.62
N ASP A 145 5.75 -2.30 -14.35
CA ASP A 145 5.38 -3.42 -13.46
C ASP A 145 3.87 -3.45 -13.18
N TRP A 146 3.23 -2.28 -13.00
CA TRP A 146 1.77 -2.19 -12.90
C TRP A 146 1.09 -2.65 -14.19
N ARG A 147 1.58 -2.23 -15.37
CA ARG A 147 1.09 -2.73 -16.66
C ARG A 147 1.17 -4.27 -16.73
N ALA A 148 2.28 -4.86 -16.27
CA ALA A 148 2.44 -6.31 -16.25
C ALA A 148 1.41 -7.00 -15.33
N TYR A 149 1.17 -6.45 -14.14
CA TYR A 149 0.09 -6.90 -13.25
C TYR A 149 -1.28 -6.83 -13.94
N PHE A 150 -1.65 -5.67 -14.49
CA PHE A 150 -2.95 -5.49 -15.14
C PHE A 150 -3.14 -6.41 -16.35
N SER A 151 -2.10 -6.58 -17.16
CA SER A 151 -2.13 -7.52 -18.29
C SER A 151 -2.36 -8.96 -17.83
N LEU A 152 -1.70 -9.38 -16.75
CA LEU A 152 -1.86 -10.70 -16.14
C LEU A 152 -3.29 -10.91 -15.63
N VAL A 153 -3.86 -9.96 -14.88
CA VAL A 153 -5.19 -10.14 -14.29
C VAL A 153 -6.35 -9.93 -15.26
N SER A 154 -6.12 -9.30 -16.41
CA SER A 154 -7.14 -9.14 -17.45
C SER A 154 -7.18 -10.29 -18.46
N SER A 155 -6.07 -11.00 -18.67
CA SER A 155 -5.96 -12.04 -19.70
C SER A 155 -5.58 -13.44 -19.19
N GLY A 156 -5.00 -13.55 -17.99
CA GLY A 156 -4.48 -14.81 -17.45
C GLY A 156 -5.56 -15.74 -16.89
N ASP A 157 -5.16 -16.96 -16.53
CA ASP A 157 -5.96 -17.82 -15.64
C ASP A 157 -5.70 -17.39 -14.19
N LEU A 158 -6.77 -17.09 -13.44
CA LEU A 158 -6.72 -16.68 -12.05
C LEU A 158 -7.22 -17.76 -11.08
N THR A 159 -7.29 -19.02 -11.54
CA THR A 159 -7.55 -20.19 -10.68
C THR A 159 -6.56 -20.24 -9.51
N ASP A 160 -5.30 -19.86 -9.75
CA ASP A 160 -4.32 -19.59 -8.70
C ASP A 160 -4.12 -18.06 -8.55
N PRO A 161 -4.50 -17.46 -7.40
CA PRO A 161 -4.36 -16.02 -7.19
C PRO A 161 -2.94 -15.58 -6.84
N GLU A 162 -2.01 -16.51 -6.54
CA GLU A 162 -0.67 -16.18 -6.07
C GLU A 162 0.18 -15.41 -7.12
N PRO A 163 0.22 -15.79 -8.41
CA PRO A 163 0.95 -15.03 -9.42
C PRO A 163 0.48 -13.59 -9.54
N ALA A 164 -0.83 -13.35 -9.50
CA ALA A 164 -1.40 -11.99 -9.52
C ALA A 164 -0.95 -11.19 -8.30
N ARG A 165 -0.98 -11.82 -7.11
CA ARG A 165 -0.53 -11.18 -5.87
C ARG A 165 0.96 -10.85 -5.89
N LEU A 166 1.81 -11.75 -6.40
CA LEU A 166 3.25 -11.51 -6.56
C LEU A 166 3.54 -10.36 -7.54
N ALA A 167 2.81 -10.30 -8.66
CA ALA A 167 2.94 -9.22 -9.63
C ALA A 167 2.51 -7.87 -9.06
N LEU A 168 1.39 -7.83 -8.32
CA LEU A 168 0.94 -6.62 -7.60
C LEU A 168 2.01 -6.15 -6.61
N TRP A 169 2.53 -7.07 -5.80
CA TRP A 169 3.53 -6.77 -4.78
C TRP A 169 4.83 -6.27 -5.38
N LYS A 170 5.28 -6.86 -6.50
CA LYS A 170 6.42 -6.34 -7.26
C LYS A 170 6.18 -4.89 -7.69
N ALA A 171 5.04 -4.61 -8.33
CA ALA A 171 4.71 -3.26 -8.79
C ALA A 171 4.61 -2.24 -7.64
N HIS A 172 3.97 -2.64 -6.54
CA HIS A 172 3.87 -1.86 -5.30
C HIS A 172 5.26 -1.53 -4.74
N LYS A 173 6.15 -2.53 -4.66
CA LYS A 173 7.51 -2.36 -4.16
C LYS A 173 8.32 -1.42 -5.06
N THR A 174 8.26 -1.60 -6.38
CA THR A 174 8.91 -0.69 -7.34
C THR A 174 8.43 0.76 -7.17
N SER A 175 7.13 0.98 -6.91
CA SER A 175 6.60 2.31 -6.57
C SER A 175 7.21 2.89 -5.28
N LEU A 176 7.25 2.10 -4.20
CA LEU A 176 7.75 2.57 -2.91
C LEU A 176 9.26 2.73 -2.83
N ASP A 177 10.04 2.02 -3.65
CA ASP A 177 11.48 2.27 -3.76
C ASP A 177 11.77 3.72 -4.16
N VAL A 178 10.99 4.26 -5.12
CA VAL A 178 11.08 5.68 -5.49
C VAL A 178 10.74 6.60 -4.32
N VAL A 179 9.71 6.24 -3.55
CA VAL A 179 9.31 7.02 -2.36
C VAL A 179 10.43 7.04 -1.33
N VAL A 180 11.07 5.89 -1.07
CA VAL A 180 12.19 5.78 -0.13
C VAL A 180 13.35 6.68 -0.55
N ASP A 181 13.73 6.64 -1.82
CA ASP A 181 14.82 7.45 -2.36
C ASP A 181 14.50 8.94 -2.25
N VAL A 182 13.29 9.35 -2.63
CA VAL A 182 12.88 10.76 -2.55
C VAL A 182 12.81 11.27 -1.10
N LEU A 183 12.36 10.44 -0.16
CA LEU A 183 12.30 10.79 1.28
C LEU A 183 13.67 10.86 1.96
N ALA A 184 14.72 10.37 1.31
CA ALA A 184 16.10 10.53 1.79
C ALA A 184 16.60 11.97 1.55
N ASP A 185 16.16 12.60 0.47
CA ASP A 185 16.71 13.88 0.00
C ASP A 185 15.78 15.08 0.20
N VAL A 186 14.45 14.87 0.26
CA VAL A 186 13.48 15.96 0.38
C VAL A 186 13.48 16.60 1.78
N ASP A 187 13.28 17.92 1.84
CA ASP A 187 13.02 18.61 3.10
C ASP A 187 11.68 18.16 3.69
N THR A 188 11.72 17.50 4.84
CA THR A 188 10.55 17.05 5.59
C THR A 188 10.24 17.92 6.82
N ALA A 189 10.90 19.06 7.02
CA ALA A 189 10.72 19.92 8.20
C ALA A 189 9.28 20.35 8.53
N PRO A 190 8.34 20.51 7.57
CA PRO A 190 6.94 20.81 7.89
C PRO A 190 6.19 19.69 8.61
N TRP A 191 6.75 18.48 8.66
CA TRP A 191 6.13 17.30 9.25
C TRP A 191 6.83 16.91 10.55
N PRO A 192 6.10 16.35 11.54
CA PRO A 192 6.75 15.86 12.75
C PRO A 192 7.78 14.76 12.44
N ASP A 193 8.97 14.88 13.03
CA ASP A 193 10.07 13.93 12.82
C ASP A 193 9.69 12.48 13.16
N LEU A 194 8.83 12.31 14.18
CA LEU A 194 8.33 11.01 14.59
C LEU A 194 7.42 10.38 13.52
N GLU A 195 6.57 11.17 12.88
CA GLU A 195 5.71 10.73 11.77
C GLU A 195 6.55 10.39 10.53
N ILE A 196 7.57 11.18 10.22
CA ILE A 196 8.51 10.88 9.12
C ILE A 196 9.29 9.60 9.40
N SER A 197 9.71 9.41 10.66
CA SER A 197 10.35 8.16 11.09
C SER A 197 9.41 6.98 10.96
N PHE A 198 8.13 7.15 11.30
CA PHE A 198 7.10 6.13 11.11
C PHE A 198 6.90 5.80 9.62
N LEU A 199 6.83 6.78 8.73
CA LEU A 199 6.74 6.57 7.28
C LEU A 199 7.95 5.81 6.72
N ARG A 200 9.18 6.19 7.12
CA ARG A 200 10.42 5.48 6.73
C ARG A 200 10.41 4.03 7.23
N GLY A 201 9.98 3.82 8.48
CA GLY A 201 9.77 2.51 9.06
C GLY A 201 8.72 1.69 8.30
N TRP A 202 7.63 2.34 7.88
CA TRP A 202 6.55 1.72 7.14
C TRP A 202 7.03 1.23 5.78
N CYS A 203 7.79 2.04 5.05
CA CYS A 203 8.40 1.62 3.78
C CYS A 203 9.30 0.38 3.97
N ARG A 204 10.06 0.31 5.07
CA ARG A 204 10.86 -0.88 5.43
C ARG A 204 10.01 -2.08 5.84
N MET A 205 8.88 -1.87 6.51
CA MET A 205 7.93 -2.95 6.84
C MET A 205 7.33 -3.54 5.56
N VAL A 206 7.01 -2.69 4.58
CA VAL A 206 6.46 -3.14 3.30
C VAL A 206 7.39 -4.13 2.58
N ASP A 207 8.71 -4.05 2.75
CA ASP A 207 9.62 -5.05 2.16
C ASP A 207 9.40 -6.47 2.71
N TYR A 208 8.99 -6.59 3.97
CA TYR A 208 8.61 -7.86 4.57
C TYR A 208 7.26 -8.34 4.01
N LEU A 209 6.29 -7.44 3.87
CA LEU A 209 4.97 -7.76 3.30
C LEU A 209 5.07 -8.19 1.83
N TRP A 210 5.88 -7.46 1.06
CA TRP A 210 6.22 -7.77 -0.33
C TRP A 210 6.83 -9.16 -0.47
N ALA A 211 7.89 -9.44 0.30
CA ALA A 211 8.57 -10.73 0.27
C ALA A 211 7.63 -11.89 0.60
N ALA A 212 6.64 -11.65 1.45
CA ALA A 212 5.66 -12.65 1.86
C ALA A 212 4.45 -12.78 0.93
N ALA A 213 4.35 -11.93 -0.10
CA ALA A 213 3.14 -11.78 -0.92
C ALA A 213 1.88 -11.65 -0.03
N TRP A 214 1.92 -10.71 0.91
CA TRP A 214 0.86 -10.50 1.89
C TRP A 214 -0.52 -10.30 1.23
N PRO A 215 -1.59 -10.99 1.65
CA PRO A 215 -2.90 -10.80 1.02
C PRO A 215 -3.44 -9.38 1.26
N THR A 216 -4.03 -8.78 0.23
CA THR A 216 -4.56 -7.41 0.25
C THR A 216 -5.99 -7.33 -0.30
N ASP A 217 -6.67 -8.47 -0.34
CA ASP A 217 -8.08 -8.56 -0.72
C ASP A 217 -9.01 -8.03 0.39
N PHE A 218 -10.29 -7.85 0.07
CA PHE A 218 -11.25 -7.24 0.99
C PHE A 218 -11.36 -8.00 2.31
N THR A 219 -11.54 -9.32 2.24
CA THR A 219 -11.70 -10.18 3.43
C THR A 219 -10.47 -10.12 4.32
N PHE A 220 -9.28 -10.17 3.74
CA PHE A 220 -8.06 -10.09 4.52
C PHE A 220 -7.87 -8.71 5.14
N MET A 221 -8.13 -7.64 4.39
CA MET A 221 -7.96 -6.28 4.89
C MET A 221 -8.91 -5.95 6.04
N THR A 222 -10.18 -6.38 5.97
CA THR A 222 -11.14 -6.16 7.06
C THR A 222 -10.85 -7.00 8.30
N ALA A 223 -10.27 -8.20 8.14
CA ALA A 223 -9.92 -9.07 9.26
C ALA A 223 -8.60 -8.70 9.95
N HIS A 224 -7.62 -8.17 9.20
CA HIS A 224 -6.24 -8.07 9.68
C HIS A 224 -5.54 -6.73 9.40
N GLY A 225 -6.09 -5.88 8.53
CA GLY A 225 -5.43 -4.67 8.04
C GLY A 225 -5.80 -3.37 8.75
N LEU A 226 -7.02 -3.28 9.32
CA LEU A 226 -7.59 -1.99 9.75
C LEU A 226 -7.17 -1.54 11.16
N ASP A 227 -6.99 -2.46 12.10
CA ASP A 227 -6.84 -2.13 13.52
C ASP A 227 -5.38 -2.07 14.02
N VAL A 228 -4.42 -2.14 13.11
CA VAL A 228 -2.98 -2.25 13.43
C VAL A 228 -2.19 -0.97 13.20
N LEU A 229 -2.82 0.09 12.67
CA LEU A 229 -2.20 1.37 12.34
C LEU A 229 -2.68 2.49 13.26
N PRO A 230 -1.86 3.54 13.49
CA PRO A 230 -2.24 4.65 14.35
C PRO A 230 -3.36 5.49 13.73
N GLU A 231 -4.31 5.90 14.56
CA GLU A 231 -5.51 6.66 14.19
C GLU A 231 -5.33 8.18 14.22
N SER A 232 -4.11 8.62 14.46
CA SER A 232 -3.69 10.01 14.42
C SER A 232 -2.26 10.11 13.89
N LEU A 233 -1.83 11.31 13.54
CA LEU A 233 -0.42 11.61 13.31
C LEU A 233 0.37 11.37 14.60
N LEU A 234 1.62 10.93 14.45
CA LEU A 234 2.57 10.76 15.54
C LEU A 234 3.46 12.00 15.61
N ALA A 235 3.08 12.98 16.42
CA ALA A 235 3.84 14.20 16.63
C ALA A 235 4.86 14.04 17.76
N THR A 236 4.48 13.38 18.84
CA THR A 236 5.31 13.21 20.03
C THR A 236 5.29 11.76 20.54
N PRO A 237 6.26 11.36 21.40
CA PRO A 237 6.26 10.03 22.01
C PRO A 237 4.98 9.71 22.81
N GLU A 238 4.32 10.72 23.36
CA GLU A 238 3.04 10.60 24.06
C GLU A 238 1.94 10.04 23.15
N ASP A 239 1.92 10.42 21.87
CA ASP A 239 0.97 9.90 20.89
C ASP A 239 1.10 8.38 20.75
N VAL A 240 2.33 7.87 20.73
CA VAL A 240 2.61 6.42 20.68
C VAL A 240 2.14 5.74 21.96
N ASN A 241 2.38 6.35 23.11
CA ASN A 241 1.97 5.79 24.41
C ASN A 241 0.45 5.75 24.59
N ALA A 242 -0.27 6.69 23.97
CA ALA A 242 -1.73 6.75 23.97
C ALA A 242 -2.40 5.67 23.11
N LEU A 243 -1.64 5.03 22.19
CA LEU A 243 -2.20 4.00 21.31
C LEU A 243 -2.67 2.75 22.08
N PRO A 244 -3.73 2.07 21.60
CA PRO A 244 -4.10 0.74 22.08
C PRO A 244 -2.93 -0.23 22.08
N PRO A 245 -2.83 -1.20 23.01
CA PRO A 245 -1.66 -2.07 23.15
C PRO A 245 -1.23 -2.79 21.88
N THR A 246 -2.19 -3.27 21.09
CA THR A 246 -1.97 -3.97 19.81
C THR A 246 -1.34 -3.03 18.78
N THR A 247 -1.99 -1.89 18.52
CA THR A 247 -1.54 -0.84 17.60
C THR A 247 -0.18 -0.29 18.01
N ARG A 248 0.02 -0.04 19.32
CA ARG A 248 1.28 0.45 19.88
C ARG A 248 2.43 -0.50 19.60
N GLY A 249 2.22 -1.81 19.82
CA GLY A 249 3.24 -2.83 19.53
C GLY A 249 3.68 -2.79 18.07
N ASN A 250 2.71 -2.69 17.15
CA ASN A 250 3.01 -2.58 15.72
C ASN A 250 3.75 -1.28 15.37
N VAL A 251 3.29 -0.14 15.87
CA VAL A 251 3.93 1.17 15.65
C VAL A 251 5.36 1.20 16.18
N VAL A 252 5.60 0.66 17.37
CA VAL A 252 6.95 0.53 17.94
C VAL A 252 7.86 -0.34 17.06
N ASN A 253 7.34 -1.46 16.54
CA ASN A 253 8.10 -2.32 15.62
C ASN A 253 8.46 -1.59 14.31
N ILE A 254 7.52 -0.80 13.77
CA ILE A 254 7.73 0.02 12.58
C ILE A 254 8.78 1.12 12.84
N LEU A 255 8.68 1.85 13.96
CA LEU A 255 9.68 2.86 14.35
C LEU A 255 11.07 2.24 14.58
N ARG A 256 11.12 1.04 15.14
CA ARG A 256 12.37 0.28 15.29
C ARG A 256 12.96 -0.11 13.94
N LEU A 257 12.14 -0.50 12.96
CA LEU A 257 12.60 -0.75 11.60
C LEU A 257 13.21 0.51 10.98
N ALA A 258 12.63 1.69 11.20
CA ALA A 258 13.14 2.96 10.68
C ALA A 258 14.58 3.23 11.14
N THR A 259 14.86 2.95 12.41
CA THR A 259 16.17 3.21 13.04
C THR A 259 17.15 2.04 12.96
N THR A 260 16.73 0.88 12.47
CA THR A 260 17.61 -0.29 12.32
C THR A 260 18.74 0.01 11.32
N PRO A 261 20.01 -0.26 11.64
CA PRO A 261 21.11 -0.05 10.69
C PRO A 261 20.89 -0.80 9.37
N THR A 262 21.19 -0.17 8.24
CA THR A 262 20.92 -0.70 6.89
C THR A 262 21.47 -2.12 6.68
N TRP A 263 22.69 -2.41 7.16
CA TRP A 263 23.28 -3.75 7.04
C TRP A 263 22.46 -4.82 7.77
N ARG A 264 21.96 -4.52 8.97
CA ARG A 264 21.17 -5.44 9.80
C ARG A 264 19.79 -5.63 9.20
N TYR A 265 19.19 -4.53 8.74
CA TYR A 265 17.94 -4.55 8.00
C TYR A 265 18.03 -5.47 6.77
N ASN A 266 19.05 -5.27 5.93
CA ASN A 266 19.28 -6.06 4.72
C ASN A 266 19.50 -7.53 5.01
N LEU A 267 20.26 -7.86 6.07
CA LEU A 267 20.46 -9.24 6.51
C LEU A 267 19.13 -9.89 6.93
N ASN A 268 18.36 -9.22 7.78
CA ASN A 268 17.06 -9.73 8.24
C ASN A 268 16.10 -9.93 7.07
N LEU A 269 16.02 -8.97 6.15
CA LEU A 269 15.18 -9.05 4.96
C LEU A 269 15.64 -10.17 4.01
N LEU A 270 16.94 -10.40 3.87
CA LEU A 270 17.48 -11.50 3.08
C LEU A 270 17.04 -12.86 3.65
N LEU A 271 17.14 -13.04 4.96
CA LEU A 271 16.67 -14.25 5.64
C LEU A 271 15.15 -14.42 5.47
N TRP A 272 14.39 -13.35 5.64
CA TRP A 272 12.93 -13.37 5.46
C TRP A 272 12.54 -13.74 4.02
N LYS A 273 13.14 -13.12 3.01
CA LYS A 273 12.94 -13.47 1.60
C LYS A 273 13.23 -14.94 1.34
N ARG A 274 14.27 -15.49 1.97
CA ARG A 274 14.61 -16.92 1.86
C ARG A 274 13.52 -17.81 2.44
N VAL A 275 12.98 -17.48 3.62
CA VAL A 275 11.82 -18.19 4.21
C VAL A 275 10.61 -18.13 3.27
N MET A 276 10.31 -16.95 2.75
CA MET A 276 9.13 -16.69 1.93
C MET A 276 9.22 -17.19 0.48
N ARG A 277 10.27 -17.93 0.10
CA ARG A 277 10.34 -18.60 -1.22
C ARG A 277 9.28 -19.68 -1.38
N THR A 278 8.85 -20.31 -0.30
CA THR A 278 7.89 -21.41 -0.32
C THR A 278 6.46 -20.91 -0.13
N ARG A 279 5.50 -21.52 -0.84
CA ARG A 279 4.07 -21.20 -0.72
C ARG A 279 3.56 -21.53 0.68
N GLU A 280 4.05 -22.61 1.29
CA GLU A 280 3.67 -23.00 2.65
C GLU A 280 4.08 -21.94 3.69
N ALA A 281 5.25 -21.32 3.55
CA ALA A 281 5.65 -20.22 4.41
C ALA A 281 4.76 -18.99 4.22
N ARG A 282 4.44 -18.62 2.97
CA ARG A 282 3.55 -17.48 2.67
C ARG A 282 2.12 -17.71 3.18
N ASN A 283 1.62 -18.93 3.12
CA ASN A 283 0.32 -19.30 3.71
C ASN A 283 0.30 -19.18 5.25
N ARG A 284 1.48 -19.20 5.89
CA ARG A 284 1.66 -19.00 7.34
C ARG A 284 2.22 -17.61 7.67
N VAL A 285 2.04 -16.62 6.80
CA VAL A 285 2.69 -15.32 6.95
C VAL A 285 2.37 -14.62 8.28
N LEU A 286 1.12 -14.66 8.75
CA LEU A 286 0.72 -13.99 10.00
C LEU A 286 1.54 -14.45 11.22
N PRO A 287 1.56 -15.75 11.59
CA PRO A 287 2.34 -16.21 12.74
C PRO A 287 3.86 -16.08 12.51
N LEU A 288 4.35 -16.23 11.27
CA LEU A 288 5.78 -16.09 10.99
C LEU A 288 6.25 -14.63 11.11
N LEU A 289 5.44 -13.68 10.65
CA LEU A 289 5.73 -12.24 10.75
C LEU A 289 5.68 -11.78 12.21
N ASP A 290 4.68 -12.25 12.97
CA ASP A 290 4.63 -12.01 14.42
C ASP A 290 5.88 -12.55 15.13
N ALA A 291 6.35 -13.75 14.76
CA ALA A 291 7.58 -14.32 15.33
C ALA A 291 8.85 -13.51 15.00
N VAL A 292 8.87 -12.79 13.87
CA VAL A 292 9.97 -11.88 13.49
C VAL A 292 9.96 -10.62 14.34
N PHE A 293 8.80 -9.99 14.52
CA PHE A 293 8.71 -8.67 15.17
C PHE A 293 8.45 -8.74 16.68
N ASN A 294 7.82 -9.82 17.15
CA ASN A 294 7.47 -10.06 18.54
C ASN A 294 8.08 -11.40 19.01
N PRO A 295 9.38 -11.44 19.34
CA PRO A 295 10.08 -12.68 19.73
C PRO A 295 9.75 -13.12 21.17
N LYS A 296 8.47 -13.28 21.51
CA LYS A 296 7.97 -13.77 22.80
C LYS A 296 8.30 -15.27 22.99
N PRO A 297 8.41 -15.78 24.23
CA PRO A 297 8.60 -17.21 24.51
C PRO A 297 7.57 -18.11 23.82
N ASP A 298 6.33 -17.63 23.68
CA ASP A 298 5.23 -18.39 23.07
C ASP A 298 5.44 -18.59 21.55
N ASN A 299 6.31 -17.80 20.91
CA ASN A 299 6.62 -17.87 19.49
C ASN A 299 7.85 -18.76 19.17
N VAL A 300 8.33 -19.57 20.13
CA VAL A 300 9.47 -20.49 19.89
C VAL A 300 9.18 -21.49 18.77
N ALA A 301 7.97 -22.02 18.69
CA ALA A 301 7.59 -22.98 17.65
C ALA A 301 7.68 -22.36 16.25
N GLU A 302 7.18 -21.13 16.06
CA GLU A 302 7.23 -20.42 14.78
C GLU A 302 8.66 -20.03 14.39
N ARG A 303 9.48 -19.62 15.36
CA ARG A 303 10.92 -19.37 15.10
C ARG A 303 11.65 -20.64 14.66
N ARG A 304 11.33 -21.79 15.24
CA ARG A 304 11.88 -23.08 14.78
C ARG A 304 11.37 -23.44 13.38
N ALA A 305 10.10 -23.18 13.09
CA ALA A 305 9.55 -23.39 11.75
C ALA A 305 10.27 -22.54 10.69
N MET A 306 10.60 -21.28 10.99
CA MET A 306 11.40 -20.42 10.11
C MET A 306 12.77 -21.02 9.77
N LEU A 307 13.47 -21.61 10.74
CA LEU A 307 14.74 -22.31 10.49
C LEU A 307 14.54 -23.46 9.50
N GLY A 308 13.43 -24.21 9.63
CA GLY A 308 13.06 -25.25 8.67
C GLY A 308 12.92 -24.72 7.25
N TYR A 309 12.25 -23.58 7.06
CA TYR A 309 12.10 -22.95 5.74
C TYR A 309 13.41 -22.38 5.19
N LEU A 310 14.29 -21.83 6.03
CA LEU A 310 15.60 -21.33 5.62
C LEU A 310 16.48 -22.42 4.98
N LEU A 311 16.34 -23.65 5.46
CA LEU A 311 17.13 -24.79 5.01
C LEU A 311 16.55 -25.48 3.77
N ARG A 312 15.35 -25.09 3.32
CA ARG A 312 14.77 -25.62 2.08
C ARG A 312 15.49 -25.05 0.85
N PRO A 313 15.69 -25.87 -0.21
CA PRO A 313 16.42 -25.48 -1.42
C PRO A 313 15.79 -24.29 -2.17
#